data_AF-A0A1H6F8S3-F1
#
_entry.id   AF-A0A1H6F8S3-F1
#
_cell.length_a   1.000
_cell.length_b   1.000
_cell.length_c   1.000
_cell.angle_alpha   90.00
_cell.angle_beta   90.00
_cell.angle_gamma   90.00
#
_symmetry.space_group_name_H-M   'P 1'
#
loop_
_entity.id
_entity.type
_entity.pdbx_description
1 polymer ?
#
loop_
_entity_poly.entity_id
_entity_poly.type
_entity_poly.pdbx_seq_one_letter_code
_entity_poly.pdbx_strand_id
1 'polypeptide(L)'
;MKVTHYVNGTAIPIITNNTTWANLGDNNTSKAMTYYNNNSNSDYGALYTWATVMNGTSSSNSTPSGVQGVCSTGWHVPSDNEWKALEIYLGMTPSEADQTGWRGGLLGGKLKETGYSHWMSPNTMATNTSDFTALPGGYRNGLNGFFASQTVNGFWWTATQGSVTYGYYRTLKHNGAAIARDNYKKSQGYSVRCVMD
;
A
#
# COMPACT_ATOMS: atom_id res chain seq x y z
N MET A 1 8.58 3.79 2.40
CA MET A 1 8.82 4.17 3.82
C MET A 1 9.25 2.95 4.63
N LYS A 2 10.17 3.12 5.59
CA LYS A 2 10.74 2.05 6.42
C LYS A 2 10.60 2.34 7.93
N VAL A 3 9.39 2.73 8.37
CA VAL A 3 9.12 3.08 9.77
C VAL A 3 9.07 1.82 10.63
N THR A 4 9.82 1.81 11.73
CA THR A 4 9.87 0.70 12.69
C THR A 4 9.27 1.07 14.06
N HIS A 5 8.89 2.33 14.25
CA HIS A 5 8.33 2.86 15.50
C HIS A 5 7.21 3.86 15.17
N TYR A 6 6.16 3.86 15.98
CA TYR A 6 5.15 4.92 15.93
C TYR A 6 5.70 6.24 16.47
N VAL A 7 4.98 7.35 16.24
CA VAL A 7 5.38 8.70 16.68
C VAL A 7 5.59 8.78 18.20
N ASN A 8 4.85 8.00 18.98
CA ASN A 8 5.00 7.92 20.44
C ASN A 8 6.18 7.04 20.90
N GLY A 9 7.02 6.55 19.98
CA GLY A 9 8.17 5.70 20.28
C GLY A 9 7.84 4.21 20.45
N THR A 10 6.57 3.79 20.35
CA THR A 10 6.23 2.37 20.44
C THR A 10 6.76 1.61 19.23
N ALA A 11 7.57 0.57 19.48
CA ALA A 11 8.12 -0.29 18.44
C ALA A 11 7.02 -1.08 17.72
N ILE A 12 7.18 -1.24 16.41
CA ILE A 12 6.32 -2.09 15.57
C ILE A 12 6.92 -3.50 15.55
N PRO A 13 6.15 -4.56 15.84
CA PRO A 13 6.66 -5.93 15.79
C PRO A 13 7.22 -6.30 14.41
N ILE A 14 8.50 -6.65 14.36
CA ILE A 14 9.15 -7.17 13.14
C ILE A 14 9.00 -8.69 13.10
N ILE A 15 8.23 -9.21 12.15
CA ILE A 15 7.98 -10.65 12.03
C ILE A 15 8.63 -11.16 10.73
N THR A 16 9.61 -12.04 10.88
CA THR A 16 10.35 -12.64 9.76
C THR A 16 9.93 -14.09 9.47
N ASN A 17 9.42 -14.80 10.47
CA ASN A 17 8.98 -16.19 10.37
C ASN A 17 7.62 -16.31 9.64
N ASN A 18 7.54 -17.24 8.68
CA ASN A 18 6.35 -17.44 7.86
C ASN A 18 5.14 -17.93 8.65
N THR A 19 5.32 -18.91 9.53
CA THR A 19 4.26 -19.46 10.37
C THR A 19 3.72 -18.41 11.35
N THR A 20 4.60 -17.62 11.97
CA THR A 20 4.18 -16.52 12.84
C THR A 20 3.36 -15.47 12.08
N TRP A 21 3.77 -15.11 10.86
CA TRP A 21 2.99 -14.18 10.02
C TRP A 21 1.63 -14.76 9.62
N ALA A 22 1.59 -16.04 9.22
CA ALA A 22 0.37 -16.72 8.80
C ALA A 22 -0.68 -16.86 9.92
N ASN A 23 -0.24 -16.80 11.19
CA ASN A 23 -1.12 -16.86 12.35
C ASN A 23 -1.65 -15.47 12.78
N LEU A 24 -1.29 -14.39 12.09
CA LEU A 24 -1.86 -13.06 12.35
C LEU A 24 -3.34 -13.02 11.97
N GLY A 25 -4.16 -12.36 12.78
CA GLY A 25 -5.59 -12.24 12.51
C GLY A 25 -5.89 -11.17 11.44
N ASP A 26 -6.94 -11.42 10.65
CA ASP A 26 -7.54 -10.43 9.75
C ASP A 26 -8.37 -9.41 10.55
N ASN A 27 -7.71 -8.61 11.40
CA ASN A 27 -8.37 -7.71 12.34
C ASN A 27 -7.64 -6.37 12.47
N ASN A 28 -8.10 -5.52 13.40
CA ASN A 28 -7.57 -4.18 13.62
C ASN A 28 -6.45 -4.12 14.68
N THR A 29 -6.01 -5.27 15.20
CA THR A 29 -5.08 -5.34 16.35
C THR A 29 -3.80 -6.12 16.06
N SER A 30 -3.77 -6.97 15.03
CA SER A 30 -2.61 -7.80 14.67
C SER A 30 -1.54 -6.97 13.94
N LYS A 31 -0.70 -6.29 14.73
CA LYS A 31 0.37 -5.43 14.23
C LYS A 31 1.62 -6.25 13.88
N ALA A 32 2.11 -6.10 12.66
CA ALA A 32 3.36 -6.66 12.18
C ALA A 32 3.89 -5.84 11.00
N MET A 33 5.22 -5.75 10.93
CA MET A 33 5.94 -5.30 9.76
C MET A 33 7.06 -6.28 9.37
N THR A 34 7.48 -6.22 8.13
CA THR A 34 8.70 -6.87 7.65
C THR A 34 9.29 -6.11 6.46
N TYR A 35 10.46 -6.52 6.00
CA TYR A 35 10.98 -6.11 4.69
C TYR A 35 10.83 -7.29 3.73
N TYR A 36 10.70 -7.03 2.43
CA TYR A 36 10.63 -8.12 1.45
C TYR A 36 11.86 -9.04 1.59
N ASN A 37 11.65 -10.36 1.63
CA ASN A 37 12.69 -11.35 1.92
C ASN A 37 13.50 -11.07 3.21
N ASN A 38 12.90 -10.37 4.16
CA ASN A 38 13.55 -9.92 5.40
C ASN A 38 14.81 -9.05 5.17
N ASN A 39 14.91 -8.38 4.02
CA ASN A 39 16.07 -7.54 3.66
C ASN A 39 15.78 -6.04 3.89
N SER A 40 16.25 -5.49 5.01
CA SER A 40 16.11 -4.07 5.34
C SER A 40 16.96 -3.13 4.48
N ASN A 41 17.98 -3.64 3.79
CA ASN A 41 18.89 -2.86 2.97
C ASN A 41 18.36 -2.57 1.55
N SER A 42 17.23 -3.15 1.13
CA SER A 42 16.69 -2.92 -0.22
C SER A 42 16.14 -1.50 -0.38
N ASP A 43 16.07 -0.97 -1.60
CA ASP A 43 15.50 0.35 -1.88
C ASP A 43 13.98 0.45 -1.69
N TYR A 44 13.30 -0.70 -1.55
CA TYR A 44 11.86 -0.76 -1.29
C TYR A 44 11.48 -0.35 0.15
N GLY A 45 10.22 0.02 0.33
CA GLY A 45 9.62 0.21 1.65
C GLY A 45 9.43 -1.10 2.42
N ALA A 46 9.09 -0.97 3.71
CA ALA A 46 8.61 -2.10 4.50
C ALA A 46 7.17 -2.49 4.13
N LEU A 47 6.80 -3.70 4.48
CA LEU A 47 5.48 -4.31 4.31
C LEU A 47 4.80 -4.38 5.68
N TYR A 48 3.59 -3.85 5.77
CA TYR A 48 2.84 -3.69 7.02
C TYR A 48 1.49 -4.37 6.91
N THR A 49 1.02 -4.97 8.01
CA THR A 49 -0.40 -5.32 8.14
C THR A 49 -1.25 -4.05 8.22
N TRP A 50 -2.53 -4.14 7.88
CA TRP A 50 -3.42 -2.98 7.94
C TRP A 50 -3.54 -2.42 9.38
N ALA A 51 -3.62 -3.29 10.38
CA ALA A 51 -3.62 -2.90 11.80
C ALA A 51 -2.37 -2.09 12.19
N THR A 52 -1.22 -2.39 11.58
CA THR A 52 0.02 -1.64 11.78
C THR A 52 -0.08 -0.24 11.20
N VAL A 53 -0.59 -0.14 9.96
CA VAL A 53 -0.79 1.13 9.25
C VAL A 53 -1.72 2.06 10.04
N MET A 54 -2.80 1.52 10.60
CA MET A 54 -3.82 2.31 11.32
C MET A 54 -3.45 2.65 12.75
N ASN A 55 -2.54 1.89 13.36
CA ASN A 55 -2.12 2.04 14.76
C ASN A 55 -3.28 2.10 15.77
N GLY A 56 -4.37 1.36 15.55
CA GLY A 56 -5.55 1.36 16.41
C GLY A 56 -6.53 2.52 16.19
N THR A 57 -6.26 3.40 15.23
CA THR A 57 -7.20 4.45 14.81
C THR A 57 -8.37 3.85 14.04
N SER A 58 -9.56 4.42 14.21
CA SER A 58 -10.74 4.07 13.42
C SER A 58 -10.49 4.28 11.92
N SER A 59 -11.12 3.45 11.09
CA SER A 59 -11.15 3.63 9.64
C SER A 59 -11.68 5.02 9.28
N SER A 60 -11.12 5.63 8.25
CA SER A 60 -11.59 6.89 7.70
C SER A 60 -11.69 6.81 6.19
N ASN A 61 -12.80 7.31 5.65
CA ASN A 61 -12.96 7.54 4.21
C ASN A 61 -13.06 9.04 3.88
N SER A 62 -12.66 9.92 4.79
CA SER A 62 -12.69 11.36 4.61
C SER A 62 -11.51 11.86 3.77
N THR A 63 -11.59 13.10 3.31
CA THR A 63 -10.50 13.83 2.62
C THR A 63 -10.27 15.14 3.40
N PRO A 64 -9.21 15.26 4.21
CA PRO A 64 -8.20 14.24 4.52
C PRO A 64 -8.74 13.12 5.41
N SER A 65 -8.03 11.98 5.47
CA SER A 65 -8.45 10.87 6.33
C SER A 65 -8.35 11.21 7.83
N GLY A 66 -7.37 12.06 8.21
CA GLY A 66 -7.02 12.37 9.60
C GLY A 66 -6.37 11.21 10.35
N VAL A 67 -6.06 10.09 9.69
CA VAL A 67 -5.45 8.92 10.31
C VAL A 67 -3.93 9.04 10.28
N GLN A 68 -3.31 9.52 11.36
CA GLN A 68 -1.84 9.54 11.48
C GLN A 68 -1.28 8.12 11.30
N GLY A 69 -1.77 7.16 12.09
CA GLY A 69 -1.36 5.76 11.98
C GLY A 69 0.15 5.57 12.13
N VAL A 70 0.78 4.98 11.11
CA VAL A 70 2.23 4.75 11.01
C VAL A 70 3.01 5.96 10.46
N CYS A 71 2.31 7.03 10.05
CA CYS A 71 2.93 8.22 9.50
C CYS A 71 3.54 9.12 10.58
N SER A 72 4.49 9.97 10.18
CA SER A 72 5.10 10.97 11.06
C SER A 72 4.12 12.11 11.38
N THR A 73 4.42 12.94 12.38
CA THR A 73 3.64 14.15 12.71
C THR A 73 3.50 15.06 11.49
N GLY A 74 2.29 15.58 11.24
CA GLY A 74 1.95 16.39 10.06
C GLY A 74 1.69 15.59 8.79
N TRP A 75 1.61 14.26 8.90
CA TRP A 75 1.30 13.36 7.82
C TRP A 75 0.25 12.33 8.25
N HIS A 76 -0.57 11.89 7.31
CA HIS A 76 -1.57 10.85 7.51
C HIS A 76 -1.53 9.76 6.42
N VAL A 77 -2.17 8.64 6.72
CA VAL A 77 -2.41 7.56 5.77
C VAL A 77 -3.58 7.96 4.88
N PRO A 78 -3.43 8.01 3.55
CA PRO A 78 -4.50 8.45 2.66
C PRO A 78 -5.69 7.49 2.71
N SER A 79 -6.89 8.04 2.71
CA SER A 79 -8.13 7.27 2.55
C SER A 79 -8.32 6.82 1.10
N ASP A 80 -9.29 5.93 0.89
CA ASP A 80 -9.73 5.56 -0.46
C ASP A 80 -10.27 6.77 -1.25
N ASN A 81 -10.95 7.72 -0.59
CA ASN A 81 -11.40 8.95 -1.25
C ASN A 81 -10.24 9.87 -1.67
N GLU A 82 -9.15 9.92 -0.90
CA GLU A 82 -7.95 10.67 -1.28
C GLU A 82 -7.21 10.04 -2.45
N TRP A 83 -7.12 8.70 -2.47
CA TRP A 83 -6.63 7.97 -3.64
C TRP A 83 -7.49 8.23 -4.88
N LYS A 84 -8.81 8.23 -4.74
CA LYS A 84 -9.73 8.59 -5.85
C LYS A 84 -9.53 10.02 -6.30
N ALA A 85 -9.29 10.97 -5.40
CA ALA A 85 -9.00 12.36 -5.76
C ALA A 85 -7.71 12.47 -6.58
N LEU A 86 -6.65 11.74 -6.20
CA LEU A 86 -5.41 11.66 -6.99
C LEU A 86 -5.67 11.06 -8.38
N GLU A 87 -6.43 9.97 -8.45
CA GLU A 87 -6.78 9.32 -9.72
C GLU A 87 -7.59 10.28 -10.61
N ILE A 88 -8.57 11.00 -10.07
CA ILE A 88 -9.35 11.99 -10.83
C ILE A 88 -8.46 13.12 -11.33
N TYR A 89 -7.58 13.65 -10.48
CA TYR A 89 -6.61 14.68 -10.86
C TYR A 89 -5.71 14.25 -12.03
N LEU A 90 -5.35 12.96 -12.10
CA LEU A 90 -4.54 12.39 -13.18
C LEU A 90 -5.32 12.06 -14.46
N GLY A 91 -6.63 12.32 -14.48
CA GLY A 91 -7.49 12.23 -15.66
C GLY A 91 -8.49 11.08 -15.66
N MET A 92 -8.74 10.41 -14.52
CA MET A 92 -9.82 9.43 -14.39
C MET A 92 -11.16 10.14 -14.19
N THR A 93 -12.25 9.61 -14.75
CA THR A 93 -13.59 10.15 -14.44
C THR A 93 -14.04 9.73 -13.03
N PRO A 94 -14.90 10.51 -12.34
CA PRO A 94 -15.42 10.12 -11.04
C PRO A 94 -16.12 8.75 -11.03
N SER A 95 -16.88 8.43 -12.08
CA SER A 95 -17.58 7.14 -12.21
C SER A 95 -16.62 5.97 -12.37
N GLU A 96 -15.51 6.13 -13.09
CA GLU A 96 -14.44 5.12 -13.15
C GLU A 96 -13.72 4.99 -11.80
N ALA A 97 -13.51 6.10 -11.09
CA ALA A 97 -12.84 6.12 -9.79
C ALA A 97 -13.63 5.37 -8.70
N ASP A 98 -14.92 5.12 -8.88
CA ASP A 98 -15.73 4.30 -7.96
C ASP A 98 -15.74 2.79 -8.32
N GLN A 99 -15.26 2.38 -9.50
CA GLN A 99 -15.26 0.98 -9.93
C GLN A 99 -14.18 0.14 -9.26
N THR A 100 -14.50 -1.06 -8.77
CA THR A 100 -13.49 -2.03 -8.30
C THR A 100 -12.75 -2.69 -9.46
N GLY A 101 -11.48 -3.03 -9.28
CA GLY A 101 -10.64 -3.68 -10.30
C GLY A 101 -9.73 -2.70 -11.05
N TRP A 102 -9.20 -3.16 -12.19
CA TRP A 102 -8.30 -2.38 -13.05
C TRP A 102 -9.04 -1.28 -13.80
N ARG A 103 -8.55 -0.04 -13.71
CA ARG A 103 -9.21 1.18 -14.20
C ARG A 103 -8.22 2.28 -14.57
N GLY A 104 -8.72 3.33 -15.22
CA GLY A 104 -7.96 4.55 -15.51
C GLY A 104 -6.97 4.43 -16.67
N GLY A 105 -7.03 3.37 -17.48
CA GLY A 105 -6.26 3.24 -18.72
C GLY A 105 -4.74 3.36 -18.56
N LEU A 106 -4.20 4.59 -18.67
CA LEU A 106 -2.78 4.92 -18.57
C LEU A 106 -2.34 5.45 -17.19
N LEU A 107 -3.27 5.65 -16.26
CA LEU A 107 -2.98 6.30 -14.98
C LEU A 107 -1.95 5.56 -14.12
N GLY A 108 -1.97 4.23 -14.13
CA GLY A 108 -0.94 3.44 -13.46
C GLY A 108 0.46 3.73 -14.01
N GLY A 109 0.59 3.95 -15.32
CA GLY A 109 1.82 4.40 -15.95
C GLY A 109 2.33 5.75 -15.41
N LYS A 110 1.42 6.71 -15.20
CA LYS A 110 1.76 8.03 -14.63
C LYS A 110 2.27 7.97 -13.19
N LEU A 111 1.93 6.91 -12.44
CA LEU A 111 2.31 6.72 -11.04
C LEU A 111 3.63 5.95 -10.87
N LYS A 112 3.99 5.07 -11.80
CA LYS A 112 5.16 4.19 -11.70
C LYS A 112 6.47 4.95 -11.94
N GLU A 113 7.50 4.55 -11.20
CA GLU A 113 8.90 4.84 -11.56
C GLU A 113 9.16 4.45 -13.03
N THR A 114 9.87 5.32 -13.76
CA THR A 114 10.29 5.08 -15.15
C THR A 114 11.45 4.09 -15.24
N GLY A 115 11.59 3.42 -16.38
CA GLY A 115 12.69 2.48 -16.63
C GLY A 115 12.52 1.15 -15.90
N TYR A 116 13.64 0.48 -15.65
CA TYR A 116 13.66 -0.92 -15.17
C TYR A 116 14.53 -1.14 -13.93
N SER A 117 14.92 -0.06 -13.24
CA SER A 117 15.75 -0.17 -12.03
C SER A 117 15.08 -1.05 -10.97
N HIS A 118 13.78 -0.85 -10.76
CA HIS A 118 12.99 -1.68 -9.83
C HIS A 118 11.88 -2.48 -10.51
N TRP A 119 11.27 -1.95 -11.57
CA TRP A 119 10.20 -2.63 -12.30
C TRP A 119 10.75 -3.63 -13.30
N MET A 120 10.18 -4.83 -13.30
CA MET A 120 10.41 -5.81 -14.35
C MET A 120 9.94 -5.27 -15.71
N SER A 121 10.66 -5.59 -16.79
CA SER A 121 10.18 -5.38 -18.16
C SER A 121 8.79 -6.01 -18.35
N PRO A 122 7.83 -5.37 -19.04
CA PRO A 122 7.99 -4.19 -19.89
C PRO A 122 7.79 -2.84 -19.20
N ASN A 123 7.50 -2.79 -17.89
CA ASN A 123 7.07 -1.59 -17.16
C ASN A 123 6.10 -0.70 -17.99
N THR A 124 5.05 -1.31 -18.53
CA THR A 124 4.17 -0.76 -19.58
C THR A 124 3.76 0.68 -19.28
N MET A 125 4.08 1.59 -20.20
CA MET A 125 3.70 3.01 -20.20
C MET A 125 4.08 3.78 -18.92
N ALA A 126 5.14 3.37 -18.22
CA ALA A 126 5.61 4.12 -17.05
C ALA A 126 6.24 5.45 -17.46
N THR A 127 5.65 6.55 -17.00
CA THR A 127 6.10 7.92 -17.29
C THR A 127 6.41 8.73 -16.04
N ASN A 128 5.94 8.28 -14.87
CA ASN A 128 6.06 8.99 -13.60
C ASN A 128 5.64 10.47 -13.60
N THR A 129 4.77 10.91 -14.53
CA THR A 129 4.39 12.33 -14.63
C THR A 129 3.58 12.87 -13.45
N SER A 130 3.30 12.04 -12.45
CA SER A 130 2.64 12.42 -11.19
C SER A 130 3.61 12.71 -10.05
N ASP A 131 4.92 12.46 -10.25
CA ASP A 131 5.96 12.47 -9.21
C ASP A 131 5.71 11.49 -8.04
N PHE A 132 4.72 10.59 -8.18
CA PHE A 132 4.42 9.59 -7.15
C PHE A 132 5.55 8.56 -6.99
N THR A 133 6.23 8.20 -8.08
CA THR A 133 7.38 7.30 -8.11
C THR A 133 7.10 5.96 -7.41
N ALA A 134 6.05 5.26 -7.85
CA ALA A 134 5.64 3.99 -7.29
C ALA A 134 6.70 2.90 -7.57
N LEU A 135 7.06 2.15 -6.53
CA LEU A 135 8.00 1.02 -6.61
C LEU A 135 7.28 -0.34 -6.42
N PRO A 136 7.72 -1.40 -7.10
CA PRO A 136 7.13 -2.74 -7.01
C PRO A 136 7.69 -3.54 -5.83
N GLY A 137 7.37 -3.13 -4.61
CA GLY A 137 7.84 -3.78 -3.38
C GLY A 137 7.29 -5.18 -3.14
N GLY A 138 6.35 -5.66 -3.96
CA GLY A 138 5.65 -6.92 -3.74
C GLY A 138 4.79 -6.89 -2.48
N TYR A 139 4.54 -8.06 -1.92
CA TYR A 139 3.76 -8.21 -0.70
C TYR A 139 4.21 -9.42 0.14
N ARG A 140 3.70 -9.48 1.38
CA ARG A 140 3.77 -10.66 2.23
C ARG A 140 2.38 -11.25 2.41
N ASN A 141 2.25 -12.53 2.09
CA ASN A 141 0.98 -13.22 2.07
C ASN A 141 0.51 -13.56 3.50
N GLY A 142 -0.65 -13.04 3.90
CA GLY A 142 -1.26 -13.33 5.20
C GLY A 142 -1.68 -14.79 5.41
N LEU A 143 -1.85 -15.60 4.35
CA LEU A 143 -2.29 -17.00 4.46
C LEU A 143 -1.15 -17.98 4.82
N ASN A 144 0.06 -17.73 4.33
CA ASN A 144 1.20 -18.65 4.48
C ASN A 144 2.50 -17.95 4.88
N GLY A 145 2.49 -16.63 5.01
CA GLY A 145 3.65 -15.83 5.38
C GLY A 145 4.70 -15.65 4.28
N PHE A 146 4.50 -16.20 3.08
CA PHE A 146 5.47 -16.10 1.98
C PHE A 146 5.46 -14.74 1.30
N PHE A 147 6.59 -14.38 0.72
CA PHE A 147 6.74 -13.19 -0.10
C PHE A 147 6.45 -13.47 -1.57
N ALA A 148 5.88 -12.50 -2.27
CA ALA A 148 5.66 -12.61 -3.71
C ALA A 148 5.62 -11.24 -4.42
N SER A 149 5.84 -11.29 -5.74
CA SER A 149 5.61 -10.18 -6.68
C SER A 149 6.49 -8.93 -6.52
N GLN A 150 7.61 -8.98 -5.79
CA GLN A 150 8.61 -7.93 -5.90
C GLN A 150 9.07 -7.81 -7.36
N THR A 151 9.33 -6.60 -7.84
CA THR A 151 9.58 -6.23 -9.26
C THR A 151 8.36 -6.34 -10.20
N VAL A 152 7.34 -7.11 -9.83
CA VAL A 152 6.15 -7.38 -10.66
C VAL A 152 4.97 -6.48 -10.27
N ASN A 153 4.73 -6.29 -8.98
CA ASN A 153 3.62 -5.52 -8.45
C ASN A 153 4.03 -4.61 -7.29
N GLY A 154 3.33 -3.49 -7.17
CA GLY A 154 3.30 -2.67 -5.96
C GLY A 154 1.90 -2.70 -5.33
N PHE A 155 1.85 -2.64 -4.00
CA PHE A 155 0.60 -2.65 -3.22
C PHE A 155 0.66 -1.60 -2.12
N TRP A 156 -0.39 -0.80 -1.97
CA TRP A 156 -0.48 0.24 -0.95
C TRP A 156 -1.80 0.17 -0.19
N TRP A 157 -1.73 0.02 1.12
CA TRP A 157 -2.90 0.15 1.99
C TRP A 157 -3.46 1.58 1.97
N THR A 158 -4.77 1.69 2.18
CA THR A 158 -5.45 2.96 2.50
C THR A 158 -5.97 2.94 3.95
N ALA A 159 -6.36 4.10 4.47
CA ALA A 159 -7.01 4.23 5.76
C ALA A 159 -8.48 3.75 5.79
N THR A 160 -9.01 3.27 4.65
CA THR A 160 -10.41 2.88 4.50
C THR A 160 -10.59 1.38 4.67
N GLN A 161 -11.48 1.00 5.59
CA GLN A 161 -11.94 -0.36 5.77
C GLN A 161 -12.92 -0.77 4.67
N GLY A 162 -12.73 -1.97 4.11
CA GLY A 162 -13.72 -2.61 3.22
C GLY A 162 -14.74 -3.46 3.99
N SER A 163 -14.28 -4.19 5.00
CA SER A 163 -15.12 -4.95 5.93
C SER A 163 -14.39 -5.16 7.26
N VAL A 164 -14.99 -5.86 8.23
CA VAL A 164 -14.34 -6.18 9.51
C VAL A 164 -12.96 -6.84 9.28
N THR A 165 -12.83 -7.69 8.26
CA THR A 165 -11.60 -8.44 7.97
C THR A 165 -10.80 -7.89 6.77
N TYR A 166 -11.33 -6.91 6.02
CA TYR A 166 -10.74 -6.43 4.76
C TYR A 166 -10.43 -4.91 4.81
N GLY A 167 -9.27 -4.51 4.29
CA GLY A 167 -8.90 -3.11 4.07
C GLY A 167 -8.80 -2.80 2.57
N TYR A 168 -9.05 -1.55 2.17
CA TYR A 168 -8.84 -1.13 0.79
C TYR A 168 -7.36 -0.94 0.48
N TYR A 169 -6.97 -1.29 -0.75
CA TYR A 169 -5.62 -1.08 -1.26
C TYR A 169 -5.64 -0.59 -2.71
N ARG A 170 -4.49 -0.11 -3.16
CA ARG A 170 -4.18 0.11 -4.58
C ARG A 170 -3.09 -0.84 -5.04
N THR A 171 -3.17 -1.28 -6.29
CA THR A 171 -2.10 -2.05 -6.92
C THR A 171 -1.77 -1.59 -8.34
N LEU A 172 -0.48 -1.71 -8.67
CA LEU A 172 0.11 -1.48 -9.98
C LEU A 172 0.87 -2.74 -10.40
N LYS A 173 0.91 -3.02 -11.70
CA LYS A 173 1.63 -4.18 -12.26
C LYS A 173 2.58 -3.76 -13.38
N HIS A 174 3.69 -4.49 -13.51
CA HIS A 174 4.73 -4.18 -14.48
C HIS A 174 4.23 -4.24 -15.94
N ASN A 175 3.34 -5.18 -16.27
CA ASN A 175 2.81 -5.38 -17.63
C ASN A 175 1.48 -4.64 -17.88
N GLY A 176 1.13 -3.65 -17.05
CA GLY A 176 -0.11 -2.88 -17.17
C GLY A 176 0.11 -1.38 -17.00
N ALA A 177 -0.74 -0.61 -17.68
CA ALA A 177 -0.75 0.85 -17.58
C ALA A 177 -1.87 1.37 -16.66
N ALA A 178 -2.80 0.51 -16.23
CA ALA A 178 -3.92 0.84 -15.36
C ALA A 178 -3.53 0.75 -13.87
N ILE A 179 -4.33 1.35 -13.00
CA ILE A 179 -4.31 1.15 -11.55
C ILE A 179 -5.49 0.29 -11.14
N ALA A 180 -5.33 -0.55 -10.12
CA ALA A 180 -6.45 -1.29 -9.55
C ALA A 180 -6.77 -0.85 -8.12
N ARG A 181 -8.07 -0.77 -7.84
CA ARG A 181 -8.64 -0.60 -6.49
C ARG A 181 -9.35 -1.87 -6.10
N ASP A 182 -9.05 -2.38 -4.92
CA ASP A 182 -9.75 -3.54 -4.36
C ASP A 182 -9.61 -3.51 -2.82
N ASN A 183 -10.20 -4.49 -2.14
CA ASN A 183 -9.97 -4.73 -0.72
C ASN A 183 -9.60 -6.19 -0.49
N TYR A 184 -8.75 -6.42 0.51
CA TYR A 184 -8.33 -7.78 0.88
C TYR A 184 -8.04 -7.89 2.37
N LYS A 185 -7.81 -9.13 2.80
CA LYS A 185 -7.48 -9.53 4.17
C LYS A 185 -6.45 -8.62 4.84
N LYS A 186 -6.77 -8.13 6.04
CA LYS A 186 -5.94 -7.18 6.80
C LYS A 186 -4.58 -7.75 7.27
N SER A 187 -4.40 -9.07 7.24
CA SER A 187 -3.13 -9.76 7.51
C SER A 187 -2.10 -9.70 6.37
N GLN A 188 -2.48 -9.20 5.18
CA GLN A 188 -1.49 -9.00 4.11
C GLN A 188 -0.48 -7.92 4.49
N GLY A 189 0.79 -8.16 4.17
CA GLY A 189 1.85 -7.16 4.25
C GLY A 189 1.94 -6.37 2.96
N TYR A 190 1.42 -5.14 2.96
CA TYR A 190 1.54 -4.20 1.83
C TYR A 190 2.32 -2.96 2.24
N SER A 191 2.78 -2.19 1.25
CA SER A 191 3.41 -0.89 1.52
C SER A 191 2.36 0.12 1.99
N VAL A 192 2.86 1.25 2.50
CA VAL A 192 2.05 2.43 2.82
C VAL A 192 2.75 3.67 2.29
N ARG A 193 1.97 4.67 1.90
CA ARG A 193 2.45 6.02 1.60
C ARG A 193 1.74 6.98 2.54
N CYS A 194 2.49 7.92 3.08
CA CYS A 194 1.94 9.00 3.89
C CYS A 194 1.78 10.23 2.99
N VAL A 195 0.75 11.03 3.25
CA VAL A 195 0.49 12.32 2.61
C VAL A 195 0.48 13.40 3.69
N MET A 196 0.93 14.61 3.33
CA MET A 196 1.00 15.73 4.27
C MET A 196 -0.41 16.28 4.54
N ASP A 197 -0.66 16.71 5.78
CA ASP A 197 -1.92 17.33 6.20
C ASP A 197 -2.16 18.70 5.55
#